data_AF-A0A2U1NI89-F1
#
_entry.id   AF-A0A2U1NI89-F1
#
_cell.length_a   1.000
_cell.length_b   1.000
_cell.length_c   1.000
_cell.angle_alpha   90.00
_cell.angle_beta   90.00
_cell.angle_gamma   90.00
#
_symmetry.space_group_name_H-M   'P 1'
#
loop_
_entity.id
_entity.type
_entity.pdbx_description
1 polymer ?
#
loop_
_entity_poly.entity_id
_entity_poly.type
_entity_poly.pdbx_seq_one_letter_code
_entity_poly.pdbx_strand_id
1 'polypeptide(L)'
;MVAISDPILFANLKAPLYPRLAHGKAWDEQHVWYEYRMGHILPNGSTVWSKMYSFKASPYPGQDSLQRVIIFGDMGKAERDGTNQYANYQPGSLITTDQLINDLDNYDIVFHIGDLPYANGYLSQWDQFTAQVQAISSAKPYMIASGNHERDFPNSGSFYDTPDSGGECGVPAETMYYVPADNRAKFWQKQPWLIFASHRVLGYSSNAWLANEGAFEEPMGRANLQKLWQKYKVDIALHGHVHKISDMLLPSLSFVMLVPHRFSFCLLDRTTQVNTTKVLPRRFVPRRIVPWRFVPGRICTTKVLDSCLLYHKGYDFFLLTPINMGFQIKT
;
A
#
# COMPACT_ATOMS: atom_id res chain seq x y z
N MET A 1 6.46 -9.27 -42.17
CA MET A 1 7.39 -10.19 -41.49
C MET A 1 8.50 -10.56 -42.48
N VAL A 2 9.76 -10.27 -42.17
CA VAL A 2 10.91 -10.43 -43.11
C VAL A 2 11.93 -11.49 -42.67
N ALA A 3 11.93 -11.86 -41.38
CA ALA A 3 12.68 -12.98 -40.81
C ALA A 3 12.02 -13.40 -39.48
N ILE A 4 12.27 -14.65 -39.05
CA ILE A 4 11.86 -15.21 -37.76
C ILE A 4 13.10 -15.92 -37.18
N SER A 5 13.37 -15.77 -35.89
CA SER A 5 14.48 -16.45 -35.21
C SER A 5 14.12 -17.89 -34.84
N ASP A 6 15.14 -18.67 -34.46
CA ASP A 6 14.92 -19.97 -33.83
C ASP A 6 14.20 -19.81 -32.48
N PRO A 7 13.39 -20.81 -32.07
CA PRO A 7 12.72 -20.81 -30.77
C PRO A 7 13.73 -20.96 -29.62
N ILE A 8 13.53 -20.17 -28.56
CA ILE A 8 14.30 -20.27 -27.31
C ILE A 8 13.34 -20.64 -26.18
N LEU A 9 13.70 -21.63 -25.37
CA LEU A 9 12.85 -22.16 -24.30
C LEU A 9 13.62 -22.29 -23.00
N PHE A 10 12.95 -22.03 -21.87
CA PHE A 10 13.45 -22.43 -20.56
C PHE A 10 13.51 -23.96 -20.46
N ALA A 11 14.46 -24.49 -19.69
CA ALA A 11 14.61 -25.92 -19.45
C ALA A 11 13.33 -26.58 -18.88
N ASN A 12 12.55 -25.82 -18.09
CA ASN A 12 11.25 -26.26 -17.60
C ASN A 12 10.23 -25.10 -17.65
N LEU A 13 9.34 -25.13 -18.64
CA LEU A 13 8.27 -24.14 -18.83
C LEU A 13 7.17 -24.20 -17.76
N LYS A 14 7.10 -25.29 -16.98
CA LYS A 14 6.08 -25.51 -15.94
C LYS A 14 6.68 -25.44 -14.53
N ALA A 15 7.84 -24.79 -14.37
CA ALA A 15 8.43 -24.61 -13.06
C ALA A 15 7.51 -23.75 -12.16
N PRO A 16 7.42 -24.04 -10.86
CA PRO A 16 6.70 -23.19 -9.92
C PRO A 16 7.45 -21.87 -9.72
N LEU A 17 6.83 -20.76 -10.11
CA LEU A 17 7.43 -19.42 -10.11
C LEU A 17 6.55 -18.40 -9.39
N TYR A 18 7.18 -17.28 -9.02
CA TYR A 18 6.54 -16.04 -8.56
C TYR A 18 5.53 -16.22 -7.40
N PRO A 19 5.93 -16.85 -6.28
CA PRO A 19 5.06 -16.95 -5.11
C PRO A 19 4.79 -15.57 -4.54
N ARG A 20 3.60 -15.41 -3.97
CA ARG A 20 3.12 -14.17 -3.37
C ARG A 20 2.32 -14.48 -2.12
N LEU A 21 2.73 -13.89 -1.00
CA LEU A 21 2.11 -14.04 0.30
C LEU A 21 0.94 -13.05 0.41
N ALA A 22 -0.12 -13.50 1.05
CA ALA A 22 -1.26 -12.67 1.44
C ALA A 22 -1.77 -13.16 2.79
N HIS A 23 -2.29 -12.24 3.62
CA HIS A 23 -2.93 -12.65 4.86
C HIS A 23 -4.18 -13.50 4.60
N GLY A 24 -4.29 -14.59 5.36
CA GLY A 24 -5.47 -15.44 5.40
C GLY A 24 -6.63 -14.82 6.18
N LYS A 25 -7.69 -15.61 6.40
CA LYS A 25 -8.90 -15.18 7.11
C LYS A 25 -8.71 -15.01 8.62
N ALA A 26 -7.66 -15.61 9.18
CA ALA A 26 -7.36 -15.60 10.60
C ALA A 26 -5.91 -15.18 10.83
N TRP A 27 -5.64 -14.75 12.05
CA TRP A 27 -4.31 -14.50 12.56
C TRP A 27 -3.88 -15.69 13.42
N ASP A 28 -2.57 -15.92 13.47
CA ASP A 28 -1.97 -16.98 14.27
C ASP A 28 -1.03 -16.35 15.31
N GLU A 29 -0.82 -17.01 16.45
CA GLU A 29 -0.10 -16.46 17.61
C GLU A 29 1.44 -16.34 17.41
N GLN A 30 1.98 -16.64 16.24
CA GLN A 30 3.41 -16.90 16.06
C GLN A 30 4.11 -15.84 15.20
N HIS A 31 4.78 -14.87 15.85
CA HIS A 31 5.63 -13.87 15.18
C HIS A 31 7.05 -14.42 14.91
N VAL A 32 7.14 -15.54 14.19
CA VAL A 32 8.39 -16.30 13.95
C VAL A 32 8.75 -16.40 12.46
N TRP A 33 9.99 -16.77 12.18
CA TRP A 33 10.47 -17.02 10.83
C TRP A 33 10.04 -18.39 10.31
N TYR A 34 9.57 -18.42 9.07
CA TYR A 34 9.25 -19.65 8.34
C TYR A 34 10.05 -19.70 7.05
N GLU A 35 10.43 -20.91 6.66
CA GLU A 35 10.98 -21.20 5.35
C GLU A 35 9.97 -22.03 4.55
N TYR A 36 9.89 -21.79 3.24
CA TYR A 36 8.97 -22.52 2.37
C TYR A 36 9.56 -22.73 0.96
N ARG A 37 9.01 -23.74 0.27
CA ARG A 37 9.23 -23.97 -1.17
C ARG A 37 7.94 -24.52 -1.78
N MET A 38 7.71 -24.20 -3.04
CA MET A 38 6.60 -24.76 -3.82
C MET A 38 7.04 -26.07 -4.45
N GLY A 39 6.18 -27.09 -4.41
CA GLY A 39 6.45 -28.41 -4.96
C GLY A 39 5.30 -28.91 -5.82
N HIS A 40 5.61 -29.49 -6.98
CA HIS A 40 4.65 -30.22 -7.81
C HIS A 40 5.02 -31.69 -7.86
N ILE A 41 4.16 -32.56 -7.31
CA ILE A 41 4.29 -34.01 -7.46
C ILE A 41 3.74 -34.38 -8.83
N LEU A 42 4.59 -34.94 -9.68
CA LEU A 42 4.23 -35.38 -11.03
C LEU A 42 3.57 -36.76 -11.00
N PRO A 43 2.79 -37.14 -12.02
CA PRO A 43 2.14 -38.46 -12.07
C PRO A 43 3.11 -39.65 -12.00
N ASN A 44 4.38 -39.45 -12.34
CA ASN A 44 5.45 -40.45 -12.23
C ASN A 44 6.09 -40.54 -10.82
N GLY A 45 5.57 -39.79 -9.84
CA GLY A 45 6.06 -39.75 -8.46
C GLY A 45 7.25 -38.81 -8.22
N SER A 46 7.88 -38.27 -9.27
CA SER A 46 8.94 -37.27 -9.09
C SER A 46 8.37 -35.92 -8.64
N THR A 47 9.17 -35.10 -7.95
CA THR A 47 8.74 -33.77 -7.49
C THR A 47 9.61 -32.66 -8.08
N VAL A 48 8.96 -31.65 -8.65
CA VAL A 48 9.61 -30.40 -9.08
C VAL A 48 9.52 -29.39 -7.96
N TRP A 49 10.65 -28.91 -7.47
CA TRP A 49 10.73 -27.93 -6.39
C TRP A 49 11.13 -26.55 -6.90
N SER A 50 10.55 -25.50 -6.33
CA SER A 50 11.11 -24.15 -6.42
C SER A 50 12.38 -24.02 -5.59
N LYS A 51 13.06 -22.87 -5.70
CA LYS A 51 14.02 -22.44 -4.67
C LYS A 51 13.33 -22.29 -3.30
N MET A 52 14.14 -22.26 -2.25
CA MET A 52 13.70 -21.90 -0.90
C MET A 52 13.41 -20.40 -0.80
N TYR A 53 12.39 -20.07 -0.03
CA TYR A 53 11.97 -18.72 0.34
C TYR A 53 11.78 -18.66 1.86
N SER A 54 11.70 -17.46 2.42
CA SER A 54 11.41 -17.26 3.84
C SER A 54 10.53 -16.04 4.07
N PHE A 55 9.76 -16.06 5.14
CA PHE A 55 8.97 -14.92 5.59
C PHE A 55 8.87 -14.91 7.11
N LYS A 56 8.58 -13.74 7.68
CA LYS A 56 8.26 -13.60 9.09
C LYS A 56 6.75 -13.53 9.24
N ALA A 57 6.17 -14.42 10.03
CA ALA A 57 4.73 -14.37 10.29
C ALA A 57 4.35 -13.12 11.09
N SER A 58 3.12 -12.68 10.86
CA SER A 58 2.64 -11.39 11.37
C SER A 58 2.49 -11.39 12.90
N PRO A 59 2.61 -10.22 13.53
CA PRO A 59 2.23 -10.04 14.92
C PRO A 59 0.80 -10.51 15.20
N TYR A 60 0.53 -10.94 16.44
CA TYR A 60 -0.87 -11.13 16.86
C TYR A 60 -1.59 -9.76 16.93
N PRO A 61 -2.91 -9.69 16.69
CA PRO A 61 -3.66 -8.44 16.76
C PRO A 61 -3.57 -7.79 18.15
N GLY A 62 -3.21 -6.51 18.19
CA GLY A 62 -2.95 -5.78 19.43
C GLY A 62 -1.55 -5.96 20.03
N GLN A 63 -0.64 -6.67 19.35
CA GLN A 63 0.76 -6.78 19.79
C GLN A 63 1.43 -5.39 19.80
N ASP A 64 1.95 -5.00 20.97
CA ASP A 64 2.72 -3.76 21.14
C ASP A 64 4.15 -3.95 20.59
N SER A 65 4.28 -3.74 19.28
CA SER A 65 5.55 -3.82 18.56
C SER A 65 5.54 -2.85 17.39
N LEU A 66 6.72 -2.41 16.97
CA LEU A 66 6.86 -1.55 15.80
C LEU A 66 6.38 -2.31 14.55
N GLN A 67 5.34 -1.77 13.91
CA GLN A 67 4.73 -2.30 12.70
C GLN A 67 4.80 -1.24 11.62
N ARG A 68 5.32 -1.61 10.45
CA ARG A 68 5.60 -0.69 9.35
C ARG A 68 4.85 -1.16 8.11
N VAL A 69 3.92 -0.33 7.67
CA VAL A 69 2.99 -0.63 6.58
C VAL A 69 3.30 0.28 5.39
N ILE A 70 3.45 -0.32 4.21
CA ILE A 70 3.59 0.41 2.94
C ILE A 70 2.24 0.41 2.23
N ILE A 71 1.80 1.56 1.72
CA ILE A 71 0.54 1.71 0.97
C ILE A 71 0.79 2.59 -0.26
N PHE A 72 0.45 2.11 -1.45
CA PHE A 72 0.51 2.87 -2.71
C PHE A 72 -0.47 2.29 -3.74
N GLY A 73 -0.86 3.07 -4.74
CA GLY A 73 -1.62 2.60 -5.91
C GLY A 73 -0.82 2.79 -7.19
N ASP A 74 -1.33 2.26 -8.30
CA ASP A 74 -0.98 2.73 -9.64
C ASP A 74 0.48 2.50 -10.04
N MET A 75 1.11 1.44 -9.52
CA MET A 75 2.54 1.21 -9.77
C MET A 75 2.81 0.73 -11.20
N GLY A 76 1.93 -0.10 -11.78
CA GLY A 76 2.13 -0.72 -13.08
C GLY A 76 3.35 -1.63 -13.17
N LYS A 77 3.79 -1.90 -14.41
CA LYS A 77 5.01 -2.64 -14.74
C LYS A 77 5.93 -1.84 -15.65
N ALA A 78 7.21 -2.22 -15.74
CA ALA A 78 8.07 -1.80 -16.85
C ALA A 78 9.17 -2.82 -17.13
N GLU A 79 9.74 -2.78 -18.33
CA GLU A 79 10.81 -3.71 -18.72
C GLU A 79 12.18 -3.21 -18.28
N ARG A 80 12.94 -4.08 -17.60
CA ARG A 80 14.29 -3.74 -17.11
C ARG A 80 15.32 -3.65 -18.24
N ASP A 81 15.08 -4.34 -19.35
CA ASP A 81 15.96 -4.32 -20.53
C ASP A 81 15.66 -3.15 -21.49
N GLY A 82 14.69 -2.29 -21.14
CA GLY A 82 14.30 -1.13 -21.94
C GLY A 82 13.45 -1.46 -23.17
N THR A 83 12.98 -2.69 -23.31
CA THR A 83 12.06 -3.05 -24.40
C THR A 83 10.72 -2.31 -24.28
N ASN A 84 10.09 -2.07 -25.43
CA ASN A 84 8.76 -1.48 -25.47
C ASN A 84 7.69 -2.58 -25.43
N GLN A 85 6.51 -2.23 -24.94
CA GLN A 85 5.40 -3.15 -24.71
C GLN A 85 4.06 -2.42 -24.75
N TYR A 86 2.96 -3.17 -24.77
CA TYR A 86 1.63 -2.59 -24.62
C TYR A 86 1.48 -1.92 -23.25
N ALA A 87 0.69 -0.86 -23.19
CA ALA A 87 0.42 -0.10 -21.98
C ALA A 87 1.69 0.37 -21.24
N ASN A 88 2.75 0.75 -21.96
CA ASN A 88 4.03 1.18 -21.38
C ASN A 88 4.05 2.66 -20.95
N TYR A 89 3.24 3.03 -19.96
CA TYR A 89 3.09 4.42 -19.49
C TYR A 89 3.31 4.59 -17.97
N GLN A 90 3.98 3.63 -17.31
CA GLN A 90 4.28 3.69 -15.87
C GLN A 90 5.78 3.86 -15.59
N PRO A 91 6.40 5.01 -15.92
CA PRO A 91 7.85 5.21 -15.81
C PRO A 91 8.39 5.15 -14.36
N GLY A 92 7.52 5.27 -13.37
CA GLY A 92 7.88 5.14 -11.95
C GLY A 92 7.94 3.71 -11.44
N SER A 93 7.42 2.73 -12.20
CA SER A 93 7.18 1.35 -11.75
C SER A 93 8.43 0.67 -11.17
N LEU A 94 9.53 0.67 -11.93
CA LEU A 94 10.78 0.04 -11.49
C LEU A 94 11.43 0.77 -10.33
N ILE A 95 11.35 2.12 -10.30
CA ILE A 95 11.93 2.92 -9.20
C ILE A 95 11.22 2.60 -7.88
N THR A 96 9.88 2.55 -7.89
CA THR A 96 9.10 2.18 -6.71
C THR A 96 9.43 0.76 -6.28
N THR A 97 9.47 -0.19 -7.24
CA THR A 97 9.82 -1.59 -6.96
C THR A 97 11.20 -1.71 -6.32
N ASP A 98 12.21 -1.08 -6.90
CA ASP A 98 13.60 -1.15 -6.43
C ASP A 98 13.76 -0.50 -5.05
N GLN A 99 13.06 0.61 -4.79
CA GLN A 99 13.09 1.25 -3.48
C GLN A 99 12.49 0.35 -2.38
N LEU A 100 11.39 -0.34 -2.67
CA LEU A 100 10.79 -1.29 -1.73
C LEU A 100 11.70 -2.50 -1.50
N ILE A 101 12.33 -3.03 -2.55
CA ILE A 101 13.30 -4.12 -2.41
C ILE A 101 14.50 -3.68 -1.55
N ASN A 102 15.01 -2.47 -1.76
CA ASN A 102 16.14 -1.93 -0.98
C ASN A 102 15.77 -1.72 0.50
N ASP A 103 14.50 -1.50 0.80
CA ASP A 103 13.98 -1.23 2.15
C ASP A 103 13.23 -2.45 2.74
N LEU A 104 13.41 -3.65 2.17
CA LEU A 104 12.60 -4.84 2.47
C LEU A 104 12.60 -5.24 3.96
N ASP A 105 13.71 -5.02 4.67
CA ASP A 105 13.83 -5.29 6.10
C ASP A 105 13.12 -4.24 6.98
N ASN A 106 12.70 -3.13 6.37
CA ASN A 106 12.14 -1.97 7.05
C ASN A 106 10.63 -1.84 6.97
N TYR A 107 9.94 -2.80 6.38
CA TYR A 107 8.49 -2.89 6.46
C TYR A 107 8.01 -4.33 6.61
N ASP A 108 6.78 -4.47 7.10
CA ASP A 108 6.21 -5.76 7.48
C ASP A 108 5.14 -6.22 6.47
N ILE A 109 4.47 -5.28 5.80
CA ILE A 109 3.35 -5.56 4.89
C ILE A 109 3.18 -4.44 3.85
N VAL A 110 2.70 -4.82 2.65
CA VAL A 110 2.38 -3.91 1.55
C VAL A 110 0.89 -3.98 1.22
N PHE A 111 0.28 -2.82 0.97
CA PHE A 111 -1.04 -2.68 0.34
C PHE A 111 -0.89 -1.94 -0.99
N HIS A 112 -1.12 -2.64 -2.11
CA HIS A 112 -1.20 -2.06 -3.45
C HIS A 112 -2.66 -1.81 -3.81
N ILE A 113 -3.11 -0.56 -3.69
CA ILE A 113 -4.53 -0.18 -3.69
C ILE A 113 -5.09 0.07 -5.10
N GLY A 114 -4.99 -0.94 -5.97
CA GLY A 114 -5.56 -0.96 -7.32
C GLY A 114 -4.65 -0.39 -8.40
N ASP A 115 -5.03 -0.66 -9.64
CA ASP A 115 -4.26 -0.42 -10.86
C ASP A 115 -2.89 -1.10 -10.83
N LEU A 116 -2.94 -2.43 -10.90
CA LEU A 116 -1.84 -3.33 -10.63
C LEU A 116 -0.81 -3.36 -11.79
N PRO A 117 -0.98 -4.12 -12.89
CA PRO A 117 -0.02 -4.08 -13.99
C PRO A 117 -0.40 -3.14 -15.14
N TYR A 118 -1.62 -2.61 -15.19
CA TYR A 118 -2.18 -1.99 -16.40
C TYR A 118 -2.13 -2.92 -17.63
N ALA A 119 -2.34 -4.22 -17.42
CA ALA A 119 -2.32 -5.22 -18.49
C ALA A 119 -3.40 -4.96 -19.54
N ASN A 120 -4.58 -4.52 -19.10
CA ASN A 120 -5.68 -4.03 -19.92
C ASN A 120 -5.97 -4.95 -21.12
N GLY A 121 -6.02 -6.26 -20.87
CA GLY A 121 -6.27 -7.31 -21.87
C GLY A 121 -5.02 -7.99 -22.44
N TYR A 122 -3.81 -7.42 -22.24
CA TYR A 122 -2.55 -8.05 -22.62
C TYR A 122 -2.02 -8.97 -21.52
N LEU A 123 -2.63 -10.15 -21.40
CA LEU A 123 -2.50 -11.03 -20.23
C LEU A 123 -1.08 -11.47 -19.86
N SER A 124 -0.13 -11.50 -20.81
CA SER A 124 1.28 -11.83 -20.51
C SER A 124 1.91 -10.89 -19.48
N GLN A 125 1.35 -9.68 -19.34
CA GLN A 125 1.84 -8.66 -18.42
C GLN A 125 1.52 -8.96 -16.95
N TRP A 126 0.56 -9.85 -16.67
CA TRP A 126 0.32 -10.34 -15.32
C TRP A 126 1.47 -11.21 -14.82
N ASP A 127 2.03 -12.08 -15.67
CA ASP A 127 3.22 -12.86 -15.32
C ASP A 127 4.43 -11.94 -15.11
N GLN A 128 4.64 -10.97 -16.01
CA GLN A 128 5.68 -9.95 -15.87
C GLN A 128 5.56 -9.20 -14.53
N PHE A 129 4.36 -8.74 -14.17
CA PHE A 129 4.15 -8.01 -12.93
C PHE A 129 4.39 -8.88 -11.69
N THR A 130 3.92 -10.13 -11.68
CA THR A 130 4.20 -11.05 -10.56
C THR A 130 5.68 -11.37 -10.42
N ALA A 131 6.43 -11.44 -11.53
CA ALA A 131 7.88 -11.56 -11.52
C ALA A 131 8.55 -10.28 -10.99
N GLN A 132 8.10 -9.10 -11.43
CA GLN A 132 8.64 -7.80 -11.01
C GLN A 132 8.55 -7.61 -9.49
N VAL A 133 7.42 -7.95 -8.87
CA VAL A 133 7.20 -7.78 -7.43
C VAL A 133 7.63 -8.98 -6.57
N GLN A 134 8.09 -10.08 -7.19
CA GLN A 134 8.40 -11.34 -6.50
C GLN A 134 9.34 -11.16 -5.30
N ALA A 135 10.38 -10.32 -5.44
CA ALA A 135 11.34 -10.08 -4.36
C ALA A 135 10.67 -9.53 -3.08
N ILE A 136 9.55 -8.82 -3.23
CA ILE A 136 8.76 -8.29 -2.12
C ILE A 136 7.71 -9.33 -1.71
N SER A 137 6.88 -9.77 -2.65
CA SER A 137 5.68 -10.56 -2.37
C SER A 137 6.00 -11.98 -1.90
N SER A 138 7.19 -12.51 -2.19
CA SER A 138 7.63 -13.81 -1.65
C SER A 138 8.15 -13.73 -0.21
N ALA A 139 8.42 -12.53 0.32
CA ALA A 139 8.97 -12.33 1.66
C ALA A 139 8.02 -11.59 2.61
N LYS A 140 7.11 -10.78 2.06
CA LYS A 140 6.15 -9.95 2.80
C LYS A 140 4.74 -10.16 2.24
N PRO A 141 3.69 -10.14 3.08
CA PRO A 141 2.32 -10.09 2.59
C PRO A 141 2.12 -8.89 1.66
N TYR A 142 1.62 -9.15 0.45
CA TYR A 142 1.36 -8.16 -0.59
C TYR A 142 -0.14 -8.14 -0.87
N MET A 143 -0.84 -7.31 -0.12
CA MET A 143 -2.29 -7.17 -0.19
C MET A 143 -2.66 -6.25 -1.34
N ILE A 144 -3.72 -6.57 -2.07
CA ILE A 144 -4.20 -5.76 -3.20
C ILE A 144 -5.61 -5.22 -2.97
N ALA A 145 -5.94 -4.14 -3.66
CA ALA A 145 -7.31 -3.77 -3.99
C ALA A 145 -7.51 -3.81 -5.51
N SER A 146 -8.76 -3.83 -5.96
CA SER A 146 -9.11 -3.77 -7.38
C SER A 146 -9.33 -2.31 -7.81
N GLY A 147 -8.67 -1.89 -8.90
CA GLY A 147 -8.86 -0.61 -9.56
C GLY A 147 -9.72 -0.69 -10.81
N ASN A 148 -9.82 0.42 -11.54
CA ASN A 148 -10.59 0.45 -12.79
C ASN A 148 -9.92 -0.37 -13.89
N HIS A 149 -8.59 -0.39 -13.94
CA HIS A 149 -7.85 -1.21 -14.91
C HIS A 149 -7.90 -2.71 -14.63
N GLU A 150 -8.35 -3.11 -13.44
CA GLU A 150 -8.65 -4.52 -13.18
C GLU A 150 -10.10 -4.87 -13.54
N ARG A 151 -11.06 -3.98 -13.24
CA ARG A 151 -12.49 -4.37 -13.19
C ARG A 151 -13.39 -3.73 -14.22
N ASP A 152 -13.18 -2.48 -14.63
CA ASP A 152 -14.19 -1.74 -15.38
C ASP A 152 -14.28 -2.27 -16.82
N PHE A 153 -15.48 -2.72 -17.21
CA PHE A 153 -15.78 -3.13 -18.58
C PHE A 153 -17.29 -2.96 -18.89
N PRO A 154 -17.67 -2.49 -20.10
CA PRO A 154 -19.06 -2.28 -20.45
C PRO A 154 -19.94 -3.51 -20.26
N ASN A 155 -21.11 -3.35 -19.63
CA ASN A 155 -22.09 -4.42 -19.38
C ASN A 155 -21.56 -5.60 -18.54
N SER A 156 -20.50 -5.41 -17.75
CA SER A 156 -19.92 -6.47 -16.91
C SER A 156 -20.42 -6.45 -15.46
N GLY A 157 -21.28 -5.50 -15.09
CA GLY A 157 -21.76 -5.30 -13.72
C GLY A 157 -20.77 -4.52 -12.82
N SER A 158 -19.74 -3.89 -13.38
CA SER A 158 -18.95 -2.87 -12.68
C SER A 158 -19.81 -1.63 -12.42
N PHE A 159 -19.53 -0.90 -11.33
CA PHE A 159 -20.23 0.36 -11.04
C PHE A 159 -19.86 1.45 -12.06
N TYR A 160 -18.59 1.47 -12.48
CA TYR A 160 -18.11 2.31 -13.58
C TYR A 160 -18.14 1.50 -14.87
N ASP A 161 -18.75 2.07 -15.92
CA ASP A 161 -18.99 1.42 -17.20
C ASP A 161 -17.96 1.90 -18.25
N THR A 162 -16.67 1.83 -17.90
CA THR A 162 -15.56 2.21 -18.78
C THR A 162 -14.88 0.94 -19.33
N PRO A 163 -14.16 1.02 -20.47
CA PRO A 163 -13.43 -0.13 -21.03
C PRO A 163 -12.01 -0.29 -20.45
N ASP A 164 -11.71 0.28 -19.29
CA ASP A 164 -10.34 0.46 -18.78
C ASP A 164 -9.61 -0.86 -18.54
N SER A 165 -10.34 -1.92 -18.17
CA SER A 165 -9.76 -3.25 -17.98
C SER A 165 -9.38 -3.95 -19.29
N GLY A 166 -9.72 -3.38 -20.44
CA GLY A 166 -9.47 -3.99 -21.75
C GLY A 166 -10.08 -5.38 -21.94
N GLY A 167 -11.21 -5.66 -21.29
CA GLY A 167 -11.93 -6.94 -21.36
C GLY A 167 -11.62 -7.92 -20.23
N GLU A 168 -10.66 -7.61 -19.35
CA GLU A 168 -10.31 -8.46 -18.22
C GLU A 168 -11.44 -8.66 -17.20
N CYS A 169 -12.30 -7.64 -17.02
CA CYS A 169 -13.49 -7.65 -16.16
C CYS A 169 -13.27 -8.27 -14.77
N GLY A 170 -12.09 -8.07 -14.19
CA GLY A 170 -11.69 -8.52 -12.85
C GLY A 170 -10.98 -9.88 -12.82
N VAL A 171 -11.15 -10.73 -13.84
CA VAL A 171 -10.77 -12.15 -13.81
C VAL A 171 -9.29 -12.36 -13.46
N PRO A 172 -8.31 -11.70 -14.10
CA PRO A 172 -6.91 -11.92 -13.78
C PRO A 172 -6.53 -11.44 -12.39
N ALA A 173 -6.94 -10.25 -11.97
CA ALA A 173 -6.64 -9.71 -10.64
C ALA A 173 -7.17 -10.63 -9.52
N GLU A 174 -8.40 -11.09 -9.70
CA GLU A 174 -9.11 -12.00 -8.82
C GLU A 174 -8.53 -13.42 -8.80
N THR A 175 -7.94 -13.89 -9.90
CA THR A 175 -7.37 -15.24 -9.98
C THR A 175 -5.92 -15.25 -9.52
N MET A 176 -5.17 -14.21 -9.88
CA MET A 176 -3.75 -14.12 -9.58
C MET A 176 -3.53 -13.79 -8.11
N TYR A 177 -4.22 -12.82 -7.53
CA TYR A 177 -3.99 -12.43 -6.14
C TYR A 177 -5.06 -12.96 -5.19
N TYR A 178 -4.61 -13.46 -4.04
CA TYR A 178 -5.50 -13.82 -2.94
C TYR A 178 -5.71 -12.62 -2.02
N VAL A 179 -6.96 -12.39 -1.64
CA VAL A 179 -7.36 -11.50 -0.54
C VAL A 179 -8.40 -12.24 0.29
N PRO A 180 -8.44 -12.08 1.64
CA PRO A 180 -9.16 -12.97 2.53
C PRO A 180 -10.70 -12.87 2.52
N ALA A 181 -11.30 -12.43 1.41
CA ALA A 181 -12.71 -12.13 1.14
C ALA A 181 -13.78 -13.20 1.45
N ASP A 182 -14.88 -12.83 2.15
CA ASP A 182 -16.07 -13.67 2.32
C ASP A 182 -16.84 -13.81 0.99
N ASN A 183 -17.11 -12.65 0.41
CA ASN A 183 -17.16 -12.39 -1.02
C ASN A 183 -16.10 -11.29 -1.23
N ARG A 184 -15.40 -11.22 -2.36
CA ARG A 184 -14.31 -10.25 -2.70
C ARG A 184 -14.61 -8.77 -2.50
N ALA A 185 -15.73 -8.44 -1.88
CA ALA A 185 -16.30 -7.14 -1.65
C ALA A 185 -16.26 -6.55 -0.21
N LYS A 186 -16.08 -7.27 0.94
CA LYS A 186 -16.23 -6.63 2.28
C LYS A 186 -15.44 -7.26 3.47
N PHE A 187 -14.97 -6.43 4.42
CA PHE A 187 -14.29 -6.82 5.70
C PHE A 187 -14.41 -5.85 6.86
N TRP A 188 -14.53 -6.36 8.10
CA TRP A 188 -14.26 -5.63 9.36
C TRP A 188 -13.90 -6.54 10.58
N GLN A 189 -12.86 -6.18 11.36
CA GLN A 189 -12.68 -6.52 12.80
C GLN A 189 -11.84 -5.46 13.55
N LYS A 190 -12.02 -5.38 14.89
CA LYS A 190 -11.51 -4.30 15.77
C LYS A 190 -9.99 -4.32 15.97
N GLN A 191 -9.34 -3.19 15.72
CA GLN A 191 -7.97 -2.83 16.08
C GLN A 191 -7.92 -1.31 16.38
N PRO A 192 -6.92 -0.81 17.14
CA PRO A 192 -6.87 0.61 17.54
C PRO A 192 -6.67 1.57 16.38
N TRP A 193 -6.02 1.11 15.30
CA TRP A 193 -5.86 1.87 14.06
C TRP A 193 -6.82 1.34 13.00
N LEU A 194 -7.72 2.21 12.55
CA LEU A 194 -8.66 1.91 11.50
C LEU A 194 -8.32 2.68 10.23
N ILE A 195 -7.75 1.96 9.26
CA ILE A 195 -7.37 2.49 7.95
C ILE A 195 -8.43 2.09 6.93
N PHE A 196 -8.93 3.07 6.18
CA PHE A 196 -9.74 2.85 4.99
C PHE A 196 -8.86 3.03 3.74
N ALA A 197 -8.95 2.10 2.79
CA ALA A 197 -8.24 2.19 1.52
C ALA A 197 -9.20 1.91 0.37
N SER A 198 -9.12 2.72 -0.69
CA SER A 198 -9.85 2.50 -1.95
C SER A 198 -8.96 2.87 -3.13
N HIS A 199 -9.25 2.32 -4.31
CA HIS A 199 -8.53 2.72 -5.51
C HIS A 199 -8.92 4.13 -5.94
N ARG A 200 -10.14 4.32 -6.46
CA ARG A 200 -10.66 5.65 -6.81
C ARG A 200 -10.77 6.56 -5.58
N VAL A 201 -10.72 7.88 -5.82
CA VAL A 201 -10.72 8.90 -4.76
C VAL A 201 -12.14 9.09 -4.20
N LEU A 202 -12.42 8.46 -3.06
CA LEU A 202 -13.71 8.57 -2.37
C LEU A 202 -13.75 9.69 -1.33
N GLY A 203 -12.60 10.28 -0.98
CA GLY A 203 -12.49 11.36 -0.01
C GLY A 203 -12.29 12.72 -0.68
N TYR A 204 -11.02 13.08 -0.90
CA TYR A 204 -10.64 14.37 -1.46
C TYR A 204 -9.42 14.24 -2.37
N SER A 205 -9.43 15.00 -3.47
CA SER A 205 -8.29 15.21 -4.35
C SER A 205 -8.44 16.57 -5.05
N SER A 206 -7.32 17.26 -5.21
CA SER A 206 -7.24 18.51 -5.97
C SER A 206 -6.82 18.27 -7.43
N ASN A 207 -7.06 17.06 -7.96
CA ASN A 207 -6.72 16.73 -9.33
C ASN A 207 -7.50 17.60 -10.32
N ALA A 208 -6.81 18.10 -11.35
CA ALA A 208 -7.39 18.98 -12.35
C ALA A 208 -8.52 18.33 -13.17
N TRP A 209 -8.47 17.02 -13.42
CA TRP A 209 -9.55 16.29 -14.11
C TRP A 209 -10.84 16.32 -13.30
N LEU A 210 -10.79 15.95 -12.01
CA LEU A 210 -11.95 16.06 -11.11
C LEU A 210 -12.44 17.52 -11.01
N ALA A 211 -11.51 18.48 -10.89
CA ALA A 211 -11.87 19.89 -10.78
C ALA A 211 -12.57 20.43 -12.05
N ASN A 212 -12.17 19.98 -13.24
CA ASN A 212 -12.81 20.33 -14.51
C ASN A 212 -14.25 19.78 -14.61
N GLU A 213 -14.54 18.68 -13.92
CA GLU A 213 -15.88 18.13 -13.75
C GLU A 213 -16.66 18.78 -12.60
N GLY A 214 -16.09 19.81 -11.96
CA GLY A 214 -16.69 20.51 -10.82
C GLY A 214 -16.65 19.72 -9.52
N ALA A 215 -15.76 18.72 -9.41
CA ALA A 215 -15.64 17.83 -8.27
C ALA A 215 -14.23 17.85 -7.64
N PHE A 216 -14.14 17.33 -6.41
CA PHE A 216 -12.87 17.11 -5.69
C PHE A 216 -12.78 15.67 -5.18
N GLU A 217 -13.58 14.79 -5.77
CA GLU A 217 -13.77 13.39 -5.43
C GLU A 217 -14.49 12.73 -6.61
N GLU A 218 -14.54 11.40 -6.64
CA GLU A 218 -15.50 10.71 -7.50
C GLU A 218 -16.93 11.18 -7.21
N PRO A 219 -17.79 11.37 -8.23
CA PRO A 219 -19.20 11.69 -8.01
C PRO A 219 -19.85 10.73 -7.00
N MET A 220 -20.46 11.30 -5.94
CA MET A 220 -21.05 10.56 -4.80
C MET A 220 -20.07 9.86 -3.85
N GLY A 221 -18.76 10.04 -4.02
CA GLY A 221 -17.70 9.35 -3.27
C GLY A 221 -17.84 9.42 -1.76
N ARG A 222 -17.79 10.63 -1.17
CA ARG A 222 -17.79 10.80 0.29
C ARG A 222 -19.17 10.81 0.93
N ALA A 223 -20.21 11.24 0.22
CA ALA A 223 -21.48 11.69 0.81
C ALA A 223 -22.11 10.68 1.79
N ASN A 224 -22.04 9.39 1.45
CA ASN A 224 -22.53 8.30 2.29
C ASN A 224 -21.44 7.67 3.17
N LEU A 225 -20.21 7.54 2.66
CA LEU A 225 -19.12 6.86 3.35
C LEU A 225 -18.54 7.67 4.50
N GLN A 226 -18.50 9.00 4.40
CA GLN A 226 -18.01 9.87 5.47
C GLN A 226 -18.80 9.70 6.77
N LYS A 227 -20.10 9.38 6.69
CA LYS A 227 -20.93 9.09 7.87
C LYS A 227 -20.45 7.83 8.58
N LEU A 228 -20.03 6.82 7.82
CA LEU A 228 -19.45 5.59 8.38
C LEU A 228 -18.04 5.85 8.92
N TRP A 229 -17.21 6.57 8.18
CA TRP A 229 -15.86 6.93 8.61
C TRP A 229 -15.87 7.70 9.93
N GLN A 230 -16.77 8.67 10.08
CA GLN A 230 -16.97 9.41 11.32
C GLN A 230 -17.53 8.52 12.44
N LYS A 231 -18.57 7.70 12.14
CA LYS A 231 -19.19 6.81 13.12
C LYS A 231 -18.21 5.79 13.71
N TYR A 232 -17.36 5.21 12.87
CA TYR A 232 -16.38 4.19 13.26
C TYR A 232 -15.00 4.76 13.57
N LYS A 233 -14.82 6.09 13.46
CA LYS A 233 -13.55 6.78 13.70
C LYS A 233 -12.41 6.21 12.88
N VAL A 234 -12.60 6.15 11.56
CA VAL A 234 -11.51 5.86 10.62
C VAL A 234 -10.41 6.90 10.83
N ASP A 235 -9.20 6.45 11.15
CA ASP A 235 -8.07 7.31 11.44
C ASP A 235 -7.46 7.88 10.16
N ILE A 236 -7.36 7.05 9.11
CA ILE A 236 -6.75 7.43 7.83
C ILE A 236 -7.57 6.82 6.68
N ALA A 237 -7.91 7.64 5.67
CA ALA A 237 -8.43 7.19 4.39
C ALA A 237 -7.39 7.43 3.29
N LEU A 238 -7.00 6.40 2.55
CA LEU A 238 -6.01 6.44 1.49
C LEU A 238 -6.64 6.05 0.14
N HIS A 239 -6.22 6.76 -0.91
CA HIS A 239 -6.73 6.59 -2.26
C HIS A 239 -5.58 6.51 -3.28
N GLY A 240 -5.77 5.73 -4.34
CA GLY A 240 -4.92 5.72 -5.54
C GLY A 240 -5.57 6.53 -6.67
N HIS A 241 -5.51 6.00 -7.89
CA HIS A 241 -6.13 6.47 -9.14
C HIS A 241 -5.56 7.79 -9.69
N VAL A 242 -5.37 8.78 -8.82
CA VAL A 242 -4.69 10.02 -9.15
C VAL A 242 -3.19 9.83 -8.97
N HIS A 243 -2.43 9.89 -10.08
CA HIS A 243 -0.97 9.66 -10.12
C HIS A 243 -0.14 10.85 -9.56
N LYS A 244 -0.56 11.38 -8.40
CA LYS A 244 0.10 12.43 -7.64
C LYS A 244 -0.20 12.24 -6.15
N ILE A 245 0.80 12.45 -5.31
CA ILE A 245 0.57 12.64 -3.88
C ILE A 245 -0.11 14.00 -3.71
N SER A 246 -1.25 14.01 -3.03
CA SER A 246 -1.94 15.23 -2.58
C SER A 246 -1.81 15.32 -1.06
N ASP A 247 -1.64 16.53 -0.51
CA ASP A 247 -1.38 16.74 0.92
C ASP A 247 -2.43 16.08 1.83
N MET A 248 -1.98 15.61 3.00
CA MET A 248 -2.85 15.09 4.07
C MET A 248 -3.80 16.19 4.53
N LEU A 249 -5.10 16.04 4.25
CA LEU A 249 -6.10 16.99 4.73
C LEU A 249 -6.26 16.85 6.24
N LEU A 250 -6.14 17.98 6.94
CA LEU A 250 -6.39 18.05 8.37
C LEU A 250 -7.86 17.73 8.66
N PRO A 251 -8.17 17.02 9.77
CA PRO A 251 -9.54 16.79 10.17
C PRO A 251 -10.24 18.15 10.40
N SER A 252 -11.17 18.50 9.53
CA SER A 252 -11.96 19.73 9.62
C SER A 252 -13.09 19.56 10.63
N LEU A 253 -12.75 19.60 11.92
CA LEU A 253 -13.63 19.98 13.05
C LEU A 253 -12.78 19.96 14.32
N SER A 254 -12.75 21.10 15.01
CA SER A 254 -11.97 21.41 16.21
C SER A 254 -11.92 20.27 17.25
N PHE A 255 -10.90 19.42 17.17
CA PHE A 255 -10.43 18.59 18.27
C PHE A 255 -8.90 18.60 18.24
N VAL A 256 -8.30 19.14 19.30
CA VAL A 256 -6.86 19.04 19.54
C VAL A 256 -6.53 17.55 19.69
N MET A 257 -6.03 16.92 18.63
CA MET A 257 -5.46 15.58 18.70
C MET A 257 -4.06 15.72 19.33
N LEU A 258 -3.97 15.46 20.64
CA LEU A 258 -2.70 15.13 21.28
C LEU A 258 -2.26 13.78 20.69
N VAL A 259 -1.49 13.80 19.61
CA VAL A 259 -0.76 12.63 19.13
C VAL A 259 0.42 12.42 20.08
N PRO A 260 0.48 11.35 20.88
CA PRO A 260 1.67 11.09 21.67
C PRO A 260 2.82 10.77 20.73
N HIS A 261 3.96 11.42 20.97
CA HIS A 261 5.20 11.27 20.24
C HIS A 261 5.53 9.81 19.92
N ARG A 262 5.51 9.45 18.62
CA ARG A 262 6.38 8.48 17.91
C ARG A 262 5.86 8.25 16.50
N PHE A 263 6.00 9.26 15.64
CA PHE A 263 5.96 9.07 14.20
C PHE A 263 7.30 9.50 13.63
N SER A 264 7.95 8.61 12.88
CA SER A 264 9.00 8.96 11.93
C SER A 264 8.48 8.55 10.55
N PHE A 265 8.07 9.54 9.75
CA PHE A 265 7.76 9.32 8.34
C PHE A 265 9.07 9.42 7.54
N CYS A 266 9.33 8.46 6.66
CA CYS A 266 10.27 8.63 5.58
C CYS A 266 9.46 8.93 4.31
N LEU A 267 9.36 10.22 3.97
CA LEU A 267 8.75 10.67 2.73
C LEU A 267 9.88 10.81 1.69
N LEU A 268 9.81 10.02 0.63
CA LEU A 268 10.63 10.23 -0.57
C LEU A 268 10.05 11.41 -1.35
N ASP A 269 10.44 12.62 -0.96
CA ASP A 269 10.20 13.82 -1.74
C ASP A 269 11.13 13.84 -2.97
N ARG A 270 10.53 13.99 -4.15
CA ARG A 270 11.22 14.09 -5.44
C ARG A 270 11.31 15.55 -5.92
N THR A 271 11.54 16.50 -5.01
CA THR A 271 11.69 17.93 -5.36
C THR A 271 12.88 18.64 -4.70
N THR A 272 14.09 18.11 -4.88
CA THR A 272 15.28 18.99 -4.90
C THR A 272 16.13 18.71 -6.12
N GLN A 273 16.04 19.60 -7.11
CA GLN A 273 17.11 19.78 -8.08
C GLN A 273 18.35 20.28 -7.31
N VAL A 274 19.30 19.38 -7.06
CA VAL A 274 20.61 19.76 -6.53
C VAL A 274 21.41 20.32 -7.70
N ASN A 275 21.47 21.64 -7.80
CA ASN A 275 22.40 22.33 -8.68
C ASN A 275 23.82 22.05 -8.17
N THR A 276 24.63 21.39 -8.99
CA THR A 276 25.99 20.98 -8.65
C THR A 276 26.90 22.19 -8.56
N THR A 277 27.27 22.63 -7.34
CA THR A 277 28.58 23.24 -7.10
C THR A 277 28.90 23.31 -5.60
N LYS A 278 30.09 22.78 -5.26
CA LYS A 278 30.84 22.85 -3.99
C LYS A 278 30.52 21.80 -2.91
N VAL A 279 31.36 20.76 -2.96
CA VAL A 279 31.70 19.85 -1.86
C VAL A 279 32.48 20.61 -0.77
N LEU A 280 32.05 20.51 0.48
CA LEU A 280 32.92 20.63 1.67
C LEU A 280 32.44 19.64 2.75
N PRO A 281 33.30 18.81 3.33
CA PRO A 281 32.90 17.84 4.36
C PRO A 281 32.94 18.52 5.73
N ARG A 282 31.82 18.52 6.47
CA ARG A 282 31.85 18.79 7.91
C ARG A 282 31.11 17.71 8.69
N ARG A 283 31.90 17.00 9.50
CA ARG A 283 31.49 16.08 10.58
C ARG A 283 30.42 16.73 11.46
N PHE A 284 29.30 16.04 11.64
CA PHE A 284 28.33 16.36 12.68
C PHE A 284 28.88 15.94 14.04
N VAL A 285 29.02 16.90 14.96
CA VAL A 285 29.32 16.69 16.39
C VAL A 285 28.08 17.14 17.17
N PRO A 286 27.45 16.29 18.00
CA PRO A 286 26.27 16.70 18.74
C PRO A 286 26.68 17.64 19.90
N ARG A 287 26.20 18.89 19.89
CA ARG A 287 26.34 19.79 21.04
C ARG A 287 25.00 20.03 21.73
N ARG A 288 25.01 19.67 23.02
CA ARG A 288 24.23 20.13 24.19
C ARG A 288 22.94 20.94 23.93
N ILE A 289 21.86 20.40 24.49
CA ILE A 289 20.62 21.09 24.83
C ILE A 289 20.92 22.17 25.88
N VAL A 290 20.50 23.41 25.61
CA VAL A 290 20.51 24.53 26.57
C VAL A 290 19.06 24.97 26.79
N PRO A 291 18.56 25.06 28.04
CA PRO A 291 17.18 25.48 28.29
C PRO A 291 17.02 27.00 28.12
N TRP A 292 15.95 27.41 27.44
CA TRP A 292 15.62 28.80 27.17
C TRP A 292 15.22 29.55 28.45
N ARG A 293 15.82 30.73 28.69
CA ARG A 293 15.35 31.76 29.63
C ARG A 293 14.54 32.80 28.87
N PHE A 294 13.36 33.14 29.39
CA PHE A 294 12.47 34.19 28.89
C PHE A 294 13.01 35.58 29.29
N VAL A 295 13.10 36.52 28.35
CA VAL A 295 13.30 37.97 28.60
C VAL A 295 12.20 38.72 27.83
N PRO A 296 11.33 39.52 28.49
CA PRO A 296 10.22 40.17 27.82
C PRO A 296 10.62 41.54 27.23
N GLY A 297 10.19 41.81 26.00
CA GLY A 297 10.08 43.18 25.47
C GLY A 297 10.56 43.38 24.04
N ARG A 298 9.64 43.28 23.07
CA ARG A 298 9.32 44.35 22.10
C ARG A 298 8.21 43.88 21.15
N ILE A 299 7.18 44.71 21.12
CA ILE A 299 5.96 44.58 20.33
C ILE A 299 6.27 45.00 18.89
N CYS A 300 5.88 44.17 17.92
CA CYS A 300 5.54 44.58 16.56
C CYS A 300 4.21 43.91 16.18
N THR A 301 3.42 44.65 15.42
CA THR A 301 1.97 44.77 15.52
C THR A 301 1.19 43.94 14.50
N THR A 302 0.01 43.46 14.95
CA THR A 302 -1.24 43.14 14.22
C THR A 302 -1.18 42.05 13.15
N LYS A 303 -2.06 41.05 13.09
CA LYS A 303 -3.42 40.86 13.61
C LYS A 303 -3.72 39.35 13.44
N VAL A 304 -4.57 38.78 14.31
CA VAL A 304 -5.54 37.67 14.09
C VAL A 304 -5.61 36.72 15.30
N LEU A 305 -6.87 36.53 15.73
CA LEU A 305 -7.47 35.50 16.62
C LEU A 305 -7.49 35.72 18.14
N ASP A 306 -8.69 36.09 18.59
CA ASP A 306 -9.17 36.04 19.96
C ASP A 306 -9.35 34.60 20.46
N SER A 307 -8.83 34.37 21.67
CA SER A 307 -9.38 33.53 22.76
C SER A 307 -9.28 32.00 22.68
N CYS A 308 -8.22 31.46 23.30
CA CYS A 308 -8.20 30.12 23.93
C CYS A 308 -7.92 30.27 25.43
N LEU A 309 -8.83 29.77 26.28
CA LEU A 309 -8.65 29.58 27.73
C LEU A 309 -8.24 28.12 27.98
N LEU A 310 -7.13 27.92 28.70
CA LEU A 310 -6.61 26.61 29.12
C LEU A 310 -7.37 26.05 30.33
N TYR A 311 -7.63 24.75 30.34
CA TYR A 311 -7.94 23.98 31.56
C TYR A 311 -7.30 22.58 31.50
N HIS A 312 -6.76 22.12 32.64
CA HIS A 312 -5.91 20.94 32.80
C HIS A 312 -6.48 20.01 33.89
N LYS A 313 -6.46 18.68 33.69
CA LYS A 313 -6.56 17.52 34.64
C LYS A 313 -6.87 16.27 33.79
N GLY A 314 -6.34 15.05 33.93
CA GLY A 314 -5.66 14.31 35.01
C GLY A 314 -6.37 12.95 35.18
N TYR A 315 -5.60 11.84 35.15
CA TYR A 315 -5.84 10.50 35.75
C TYR A 315 -6.30 9.26 34.90
N ASP A 316 -5.41 8.25 34.95
CA ASP A 316 -5.53 6.83 35.39
C ASP A 316 -6.20 5.66 34.61
N PHE A 317 -5.53 4.50 34.75
CA PHE A 317 -5.60 3.19 34.09
C PHE A 317 -6.75 2.25 34.53
N PHE A 318 -7.10 1.26 33.70
CA PHE A 318 -7.57 -0.07 34.13
C PHE A 318 -7.13 -1.22 33.17
N LEU A 319 -6.84 -2.38 33.78
CA LEU A 319 -6.34 -3.64 33.22
C LEU A 319 -7.44 -4.71 33.35
N LEU A 320 -7.61 -5.65 32.39
CA LEU A 320 -8.22 -6.98 32.62
C LEU A 320 -7.93 -7.98 31.45
N THR A 321 -7.81 -9.25 31.85
CA THR A 321 -7.18 -10.46 31.25
C THR A 321 -8.08 -11.32 30.31
N PRO A 322 -7.53 -12.37 29.63
CA PRO A 322 -8.06 -12.93 28.36
C PRO A 322 -8.84 -14.25 28.48
N ILE A 323 -9.53 -14.66 27.39
CA ILE A 323 -10.12 -16.02 27.21
C ILE A 323 -9.66 -16.63 25.86
N ASN A 324 -9.32 -17.92 25.94
CA ASN A 324 -8.67 -18.83 24.99
C ASN A 324 -9.57 -19.48 23.90
N MET A 325 -8.89 -20.17 22.95
CA MET A 325 -9.30 -21.29 22.05
C MET A 325 -9.76 -20.91 20.63
N GLY A 326 -9.36 -21.53 19.51
CA GLY A 326 -8.51 -22.70 19.19
C GLY A 326 -8.54 -22.94 17.66
N PHE A 327 -7.56 -23.68 17.10
CA PHE A 327 -7.24 -23.79 15.66
C PHE A 327 -7.96 -24.92 14.88
N GLN A 328 -8.13 -24.73 13.56
CA GLN A 328 -8.22 -25.81 12.56
C GLN A 328 -7.45 -25.44 11.29
N ILE A 329 -6.57 -26.34 10.83
CA ILE A 329 -5.89 -26.29 9.52
C ILE A 329 -6.63 -27.26 8.59
N LYS A 330 -7.05 -26.81 7.40
CA LYS A 330 -7.47 -27.71 6.30
C LYS A 330 -6.44 -27.66 5.17
N THR A 331 -6.02 -28.85 4.78
CA THR A 331 -5.11 -29.20 3.67
C THR A 331 -5.64 -28.81 2.30
#